data_AF-A0A317V6L4-F1
#
_entry.id   AF-A0A317V6L4-F1
#
_cell.length_a   1.000
_cell.length_b   1.000
_cell.length_c   1.000
_cell.angle_alpha   90.00
_cell.angle_beta   90.00
_cell.angle_gamma   90.00
#
_symmetry.space_group_name_H-M   'P 1'
#
loop_
_entity.id
_entity.type
_entity.pdbx_description
1 polymer ?
#
loop_
_entity_poly.entity_id
_entity_poly.type
_entity_poly.pdbx_seq_one_letter_code
_entity_poly.pdbx_strand_id
1 'polypeptide(L)'
;MGGGQEYLQSHCWHLRFDENDQIFHVRCYLYSYTAEKVLGEEKALQENMLLVQGDISPEPEYPDIPFNHNHKAFLREFYHITDDPHDFDGYVDSFTPDATVILGTRKFQGREEIRQLLVCMWDAIEKRTHRPLQVFPFGRGLDVVMIHRTVEYVFKDGGQKTVDWAARCQLAELRGSRIRSYQVYLSDSAAW
;
A
#
# COMPACT_ATOMS: atom_id res chain seq x y z
N MET A 1 6.19 -16.06 -40.33
CA MET A 1 5.10 -15.67 -39.42
C MET A 1 5.73 -14.91 -38.28
N GLY A 2 5.54 -13.59 -38.21
CA GLY A 2 6.13 -12.76 -37.15
C GLY A 2 5.42 -13.09 -35.84
N GLY A 3 6.17 -13.64 -34.88
CA GLY A 3 5.67 -13.86 -33.52
C GLY A 3 5.30 -12.50 -32.92
N GLY A 4 4.04 -12.33 -32.56
CA GLY A 4 3.59 -11.12 -31.86
C GLY A 4 4.27 -11.05 -30.51
N GLN A 5 4.90 -9.92 -30.21
CA GLN A 5 5.47 -9.68 -28.90
C GLN A 5 4.33 -9.36 -27.92
N GLU A 6 4.17 -10.18 -26.89
CA GLU A 6 3.19 -9.97 -25.83
C GLU A 6 3.73 -8.96 -24.81
N TYR A 7 2.84 -8.19 -24.18
CA TYR A 7 3.17 -7.19 -23.17
C TYR A 7 2.24 -7.35 -21.96
N LEU A 8 2.79 -7.22 -20.74
CA LEU A 8 1.97 -6.99 -19.54
C LEU A 8 1.89 -5.49 -19.29
N GLN A 9 0.71 -5.03 -18.89
CA GLN A 9 0.50 -3.65 -18.45
C GLN A 9 -0.07 -3.64 -17.03
N SER A 10 0.64 -2.99 -16.12
CA SER A 10 0.16 -2.70 -14.76
C SER A 10 -0.29 -1.25 -14.71
N HIS A 11 -1.47 -0.99 -14.16
CA HIS A 11 -1.99 0.36 -14.06
C HIS A 11 -2.72 0.64 -12.76
N CYS A 12 -2.64 1.89 -12.30
CA CYS A 12 -3.41 2.42 -11.18
C CYS A 12 -4.07 3.74 -11.60
N TRP A 13 -5.36 3.89 -11.35
CA TRP A 13 -6.12 5.11 -11.64
C TRP A 13 -6.46 5.84 -10.34
N HIS A 14 -6.12 7.12 -10.26
CA HIS A 14 -6.57 8.03 -9.21
C HIS A 14 -7.52 9.06 -9.83
N LEU A 15 -8.80 8.90 -9.49
CA LEU A 15 -9.90 9.72 -9.99
C LEU A 15 -10.41 10.64 -8.89
N ARG A 16 -10.88 11.84 -9.25
CA ARG A 16 -11.67 12.69 -8.36
C ARG A 16 -12.98 13.06 -9.03
N PHE A 17 -14.03 13.06 -8.22
CA PHE A 17 -15.41 13.29 -8.61
C PHE A 17 -15.93 14.56 -7.94
N ASP A 18 -16.70 15.36 -8.66
CA ASP A 18 -17.37 16.52 -8.11
C ASP A 18 -18.65 16.12 -7.36
N GLU A 19 -19.43 17.10 -6.92
CA GLU A 19 -20.69 16.87 -6.20
C GLU A 19 -21.80 16.18 -7.02
N ASN A 20 -21.64 16.09 -8.34
CA ASN A 20 -22.58 15.46 -9.28
C ASN A 20 -22.03 14.12 -9.82
N ASP A 21 -21.09 13.50 -9.10
CA ASP A 21 -20.38 12.29 -9.48
C ASP A 21 -19.65 12.39 -10.85
N GLN A 22 -19.33 13.62 -11.31
CA GLN A 22 -18.58 13.82 -12.55
C GLN A 22 -17.08 13.83 -12.29
N ILE A 23 -16.33 13.09 -13.12
CA ILE A 23 -14.87 13.05 -13.05
C ILE A 23 -14.32 14.40 -13.48
N PHE A 24 -13.66 15.11 -12.56
CA PHE A 24 -12.96 16.37 -12.87
C PHE A 24 -11.43 16.25 -12.83
N HIS A 25 -10.90 15.13 -12.35
CA HIS A 25 -9.46 14.86 -12.35
C HIS A 25 -9.18 13.38 -12.56
N VAL A 26 -8.31 13.08 -13.52
CA VAL A 26 -7.84 11.73 -13.84
C VAL A 26 -6.32 11.71 -13.77
N ARG A 27 -5.77 10.72 -13.08
CA ARG A 27 -4.36 10.37 -13.17
C ARG A 27 -4.21 8.86 -13.32
N CYS A 28 -3.52 8.44 -14.36
CA CYS A 28 -3.16 7.04 -14.58
C CYS A 28 -1.66 6.86 -14.37
N TYR A 29 -1.29 5.87 -13.57
CA TYR A 29 0.08 5.36 -13.50
C TYR A 29 0.08 4.09 -14.33
N LEU A 30 0.80 4.08 -15.44
CA LEU A 30 0.87 2.95 -16.38
C LEU A 30 2.32 2.50 -16.51
N TYR A 31 2.55 1.21 -16.33
CA TYR A 31 3.83 0.57 -16.60
C TYR A 31 3.60 -0.60 -17.54
N SER A 32 4.42 -0.67 -18.60
CA SER A 32 4.39 -1.73 -19.60
C SER A 32 5.70 -2.49 -19.59
N TYR A 33 5.61 -3.82 -19.59
CA TYR A 33 6.75 -4.74 -19.66
C TYR A 33 6.55 -5.72 -20.82
N THR A 34 7.62 -6.28 -21.36
CA THR A 34 7.51 -7.42 -22.28
C THR A 34 7.01 -8.63 -21.50
N ALA A 35 6.05 -9.38 -22.06
CA ALA A 35 5.44 -10.54 -21.38
C ALA A 35 6.47 -11.63 -21.05
N GLU A 36 7.54 -11.76 -21.82
CA GLU A 36 8.65 -12.68 -21.53
C GLU A 36 9.37 -12.35 -20.20
N LYS A 37 9.52 -11.05 -19.87
CA LYS A 37 10.12 -10.60 -18.61
C LYS A 37 9.19 -10.92 -17.43
N VAL A 38 7.89 -10.70 -17.63
CA VAL A 38 6.86 -10.91 -16.61
C VAL A 38 6.60 -12.38 -16.36
N LEU A 39 6.45 -13.23 -17.38
CA LEU A 39 6.25 -14.67 -17.19
C LEU A 39 7.46 -15.33 -16.52
N GLY A 40 8.67 -14.81 -16.76
CA GLY A 40 9.87 -15.23 -16.04
C GLY A 40 9.84 -14.84 -14.56
N GLU A 41 9.44 -13.60 -14.25
CA GLU A 41 9.32 -13.07 -12.88
C GLU A 41 8.14 -13.70 -12.12
N GLU A 42 6.96 -13.86 -12.74
CA GLU A 42 5.76 -14.50 -12.18
C GLU A 42 5.99 -15.99 -11.90
N LYS A 43 6.69 -16.70 -12.80
CA LYS A 43 7.05 -18.10 -12.55
C LYS A 43 8.02 -18.22 -11.37
N ALA A 44 9.01 -17.33 -11.28
CA ALA A 44 9.91 -17.27 -10.13
C ALA A 44 9.18 -16.88 -8.83
N LEU A 45 8.19 -15.99 -8.89
CA LEU A 45 7.33 -15.59 -7.77
C LEU A 45 6.39 -16.74 -7.35
N GLN A 46 5.80 -17.48 -8.29
CA GLN A 46 4.99 -18.66 -7.99
C GLN A 46 5.83 -19.80 -7.42
N GLU A 47 7.01 -20.07 -7.97
CA GLU A 47 7.97 -21.04 -7.43
C GLU A 47 8.44 -20.64 -6.02
N ASN A 48 8.66 -19.35 -5.75
CA ASN A 48 8.92 -18.85 -4.39
C ASN A 48 7.69 -18.90 -3.48
N MET A 49 6.48 -18.61 -3.96
CA MET A 49 5.23 -18.74 -3.19
C MET A 49 4.95 -20.19 -2.79
N LEU A 50 5.31 -21.16 -3.64
CA LEU A 50 5.22 -22.59 -3.34
C LEU A 50 6.23 -23.04 -2.27
N LEU A 51 7.29 -22.26 -2.03
CA LEU A 51 8.32 -22.53 -1.01
C LEU A 51 8.09 -21.78 0.31
N VAL A 52 7.23 -20.75 0.32
CA VAL A 52 6.88 -20.02 1.54
C VAL A 52 5.70 -20.72 2.22
N GLN A 53 5.98 -21.84 2.87
CA GLN A 53 5.17 -22.31 4.01
C GLN A 53 5.55 -21.46 5.24
N GLY A 54 5.07 -20.22 5.30
CA GLY A 54 5.32 -19.30 6.41
C GLY A 54 4.59 -17.98 6.25
N ASP A 55 4.31 -17.31 7.38
CA ASP A 55 3.60 -16.01 7.51
C ASP A 55 4.37 -14.80 6.88
N ILE A 56 5.20 -15.02 5.86
CA ILE A 56 6.00 -13.97 5.22
C ILE A 56 5.16 -13.31 4.12
N SER A 57 4.81 -12.05 4.31
CA SER A 57 4.14 -11.25 3.28
C SER A 57 5.05 -11.11 2.05
N PRO A 58 4.54 -11.30 0.81
CA PRO A 58 5.36 -11.21 -0.40
C PRO A 58 5.98 -9.80 -0.55
N GLU A 59 7.18 -9.73 -1.13
CA GLU A 59 7.84 -8.46 -1.44
C GLU A 59 6.97 -7.61 -2.38
N PRO A 60 6.77 -6.30 -2.12
CA PRO A 60 6.01 -5.45 -3.02
C PRO A 60 6.68 -5.33 -4.39
N GLU A 61 5.92 -5.49 -5.47
CA GLU A 61 6.43 -5.24 -6.82
C GLU A 61 6.61 -3.74 -7.08
N TYR A 62 7.73 -3.40 -7.73
CA TYR A 62 8.02 -2.05 -8.17
C TYR A 62 8.28 -2.03 -9.68
N PRO A 63 7.86 -0.96 -10.37
CA PRO A 63 8.26 -0.75 -11.74
C PRO A 63 9.75 -0.52 -11.89
N ASP A 64 10.25 -0.83 -13.09
CA ASP A 64 11.64 -0.64 -13.51
C ASP A 64 11.95 0.84 -13.78
N ILE A 65 11.76 1.67 -12.75
CA ILE A 65 12.10 3.09 -12.72
C ILE A 65 12.87 3.43 -11.44
N PRO A 66 13.72 4.47 -11.46
CA PRO A 66 14.41 4.92 -10.27
C PRO A 66 13.44 5.32 -9.15
N PHE A 67 13.56 4.63 -8.02
CA PHE A 67 12.86 4.93 -6.78
C PHE A 67 13.83 4.70 -5.61
N ASN A 68 13.80 5.57 -4.60
CA ASN A 68 14.75 5.58 -3.50
C ASN A 68 14.76 4.22 -2.77
N HIS A 69 15.94 3.61 -2.64
CA HIS A 69 16.09 2.30 -1.99
C HIS A 69 15.67 2.31 -0.51
N ASN A 70 15.93 3.41 0.21
CA ASN A 70 15.48 3.57 1.60
C ASN A 70 13.96 3.65 1.69
N HIS A 71 13.31 4.26 0.69
CA HIS A 71 11.84 4.29 0.61
C HIS A 71 11.26 2.89 0.35
N LYS A 72 11.92 2.07 -0.49
CA LYS A 72 11.50 0.67 -0.71
C LYS A 72 11.59 -0.16 0.57
N ALA A 73 12.76 -0.12 1.24
CA ALA A 73 12.99 -0.86 2.47
C ALA A 73 12.03 -0.43 3.59
N PHE A 74 11.78 0.88 3.70
CA PHE A 74 10.83 1.44 4.67
C PHE A 74 9.39 0.98 4.41
N LEU A 75 8.91 1.02 3.17
CA LEU A 75 7.54 0.60 2.86
C LEU A 75 7.31 -0.88 3.20
N ARG A 76 8.31 -1.73 3.02
CA ARG A 76 8.26 -3.14 3.44
C ARG A 76 8.10 -3.26 4.96
N GLU A 77 8.96 -2.59 5.71
CA GLU A 77 8.92 -2.63 7.17
C GLU A 77 7.65 -2.01 7.75
N PHE A 78 7.17 -0.93 7.14
CA PHE A 78 5.96 -0.22 7.57
C PHE A 78 4.74 -1.15 7.65
N TYR A 79 4.57 -2.08 6.71
CA TYR A 79 3.43 -3.01 6.76
C TYR A 79 3.61 -4.10 7.82
N HIS A 80 4.83 -4.55 8.10
CA HIS A 80 5.09 -5.44 9.23
C HIS A 80 4.73 -4.77 10.57
N ILE A 81 5.17 -3.53 10.77
CA ILE A 81 4.83 -2.73 11.95
C ILE A 81 3.32 -2.51 12.04
N THR A 82 2.68 -2.18 10.92
CA THR A 82 1.24 -1.94 10.87
C THR A 82 0.44 -3.21 11.21
N ASP A 83 0.96 -4.40 10.95
CA ASP A 83 0.28 -5.66 11.25
C ASP A 83 0.50 -6.16 12.69
N ASP A 84 1.36 -5.51 13.48
CA ASP A 84 1.56 -5.85 14.88
C ASP A 84 0.57 -5.09 15.80
N PRO A 85 -0.32 -5.79 16.52
CA PRO A 85 -1.23 -5.16 17.48
C PRO A 85 -0.56 -4.56 18.71
N HIS A 86 0.74 -4.78 18.92
CA HIS A 86 1.48 -4.30 20.09
C HIS A 86 2.45 -3.15 19.78
N ASP A 87 2.77 -2.89 18.51
CA ASP A 87 3.77 -1.88 18.14
C ASP A 87 3.15 -0.52 17.77
N PHE A 88 2.49 0.11 18.75
CA PHE A 88 1.91 1.44 18.57
C PHE A 88 2.97 2.52 18.33
N ASP A 89 4.13 2.39 19.00
CA ASP A 89 5.18 3.40 18.93
C ASP A 89 5.93 3.31 17.60
N GLY A 90 6.25 2.11 17.10
CA GLY A 90 6.84 1.92 15.78
C GLY A 90 5.91 2.40 14.66
N TYR A 91 4.60 2.15 14.79
CA TYR A 91 3.64 2.64 13.79
C TYR A 91 3.64 4.18 13.75
N VAL A 92 3.51 4.81 14.90
CA VAL A 92 3.51 6.27 15.02
C VAL A 92 4.84 6.88 14.59
N ASP A 93 5.96 6.24 14.93
CA ASP A 93 7.30 6.65 14.55
C ASP A 93 7.56 6.51 13.05
N SER A 94 6.74 5.76 12.31
CA SER A 94 6.80 5.69 10.84
C SER A 94 6.31 6.96 10.15
N PHE A 95 5.70 7.90 10.87
CA PHE A 95 5.17 9.15 10.34
C PHE A 95 6.04 10.36 10.70
N THR A 96 5.98 11.44 9.91
CA THR A 96 6.52 12.73 10.32
C THR A 96 5.68 13.31 11.49
N PRO A 97 6.25 14.16 12.36
CA PRO A 97 5.51 14.69 13.51
C PRO A 97 4.20 15.41 13.16
N ASP A 98 4.13 16.00 11.96
CA ASP A 98 3.03 16.75 11.39
C ASP A 98 2.25 15.97 10.31
N ALA A 99 2.47 14.66 10.21
CA ALA A 99 1.90 13.85 9.15
C ALA A 99 0.37 13.88 9.13
N THR A 100 -0.21 13.66 7.96
CA THR A 100 -1.66 13.56 7.78
C THR A 100 -2.04 12.18 7.27
N VAL A 101 -2.89 11.48 8.02
CA VAL A 101 -3.53 10.22 7.61
C VAL A 101 -4.99 10.49 7.27
N ILE A 102 -5.44 10.02 6.12
CA ILE A 102 -6.84 10.07 5.67
C ILE A 102 -7.28 8.64 5.39
N LEU A 103 -8.35 8.20 6.04
CA LEU A 103 -8.90 6.86 5.89
C LEU A 103 -10.40 6.97 5.63
N GLY A 104 -10.80 6.74 4.38
CA GLY A 104 -12.13 7.11 3.90
C GLY A 104 -12.35 8.62 4.02
N THR A 105 -13.36 9.04 4.80
CA THR A 105 -13.68 10.46 5.05
C THR A 105 -13.05 11.01 6.34
N ARG A 106 -12.41 10.16 7.15
CA ARG A 106 -11.79 10.55 8.42
C ARG A 106 -10.36 11.05 8.19
N LYS A 107 -10.00 12.17 8.83
CA LYS A 107 -8.65 12.76 8.79
C LYS A 107 -8.06 12.76 10.20
N PHE A 108 -6.79 12.37 10.30
CA PHE A 108 -5.99 12.35 11.52
C PHE A 108 -4.67 13.07 11.25
N GLN A 109 -4.27 13.98 12.14
CA GLN A 109 -3.12 14.84 11.96
C GLN A 109 -2.20 14.81 13.17
N GLY A 110 -0.93 14.53 12.89
CA GLY A 110 0.13 14.45 13.89
C GLY A 110 0.06 13.19 14.74
N ARG A 111 1.09 13.05 15.58
CA ARG A 111 1.37 11.85 16.39
C ARG A 111 0.17 11.34 17.19
N GLU A 112 -0.52 12.24 17.90
CA GLU A 112 -1.55 11.85 18.85
C GLU A 112 -2.81 11.31 18.16
N GLU A 113 -3.31 12.01 17.14
CA GLU A 113 -4.50 11.56 16.40
C GLU A 113 -4.21 10.27 15.61
N ILE A 114 -3.00 10.10 15.07
CA ILE A 114 -2.57 8.87 14.40
C ILE A 114 -2.49 7.70 15.39
N ARG A 115 -2.03 7.94 16.62
CA ARG A 115 -2.04 6.93 17.68
C ARG A 115 -3.46 6.51 18.04
N GLN A 116 -4.35 7.48 18.22
CA GLN A 116 -5.76 7.21 18.55
C GLN A 116 -6.47 6.40 17.46
N LEU A 117 -6.21 6.72 16.18
CA LEU A 117 -6.66 5.91 15.05
C LEU A 117 -6.25 4.43 15.22
N LEU A 118 -4.98 4.18 15.55
CA LEU A 118 -4.48 2.81 15.69
C LEU A 118 -5.14 2.07 16.87
N VAL A 119 -5.35 2.75 18.01
CA VAL A 119 -6.07 2.20 19.15
C VAL A 119 -7.50 1.80 18.77
N CYS A 120 -8.27 2.72 18.19
CA CYS A 120 -9.65 2.44 17.77
C CYS A 120 -9.75 1.28 16.77
N MET A 121 -8.76 1.16 15.88
CA MET A 121 -8.74 0.09 14.88
C MET A 121 -8.46 -1.29 15.52
N TRP A 122 -7.51 -1.37 16.45
CA TRP A 122 -7.22 -2.61 17.17
C TRP A 122 -8.25 -2.95 18.26
N ASP A 123 -9.16 -2.04 18.61
CA ASP A 123 -10.29 -2.38 19.50
C ASP A 123 -11.21 -3.43 18.87
N ALA A 124 -11.43 -3.37 17.55
CA ALA A 124 -12.28 -4.30 16.80
C ALA A 124 -11.51 -5.48 16.17
N ILE A 125 -10.25 -5.26 15.80
CA ILE A 125 -9.44 -6.22 15.04
C ILE A 125 -8.63 -7.11 16.00
N GLU A 126 -8.66 -8.42 15.75
CA GLU A 126 -7.80 -9.40 16.42
C GLU A 126 -6.50 -9.62 15.64
N LYS A 127 -6.58 -9.77 14.32
CA LYS A 127 -5.43 -9.92 13.42
C LYS A 127 -5.64 -9.10 12.17
N ARG A 128 -4.58 -8.44 11.71
CA ARG A 128 -4.52 -7.77 10.41
C ARG A 128 -3.31 -8.29 9.65
N THR A 129 -3.50 -8.54 8.36
CA THR A 129 -2.41 -8.94 7.47
C THR A 129 -2.51 -8.13 6.18
N HIS A 130 -1.59 -7.20 5.96
CA HIS A 130 -1.41 -6.57 4.67
C HIS A 130 -0.66 -7.52 3.73
N ARG A 131 -1.15 -7.63 2.49
CA ARG A 131 -0.42 -8.29 1.41
C ARG A 131 -0.03 -7.26 0.35
N PRO A 132 0.94 -6.37 0.60
CA PRO A 132 1.35 -5.34 -0.37
C PRO A 132 2.08 -6.00 -1.54
N LEU A 133 1.61 -5.78 -2.76
CA LEU A 133 2.11 -6.51 -3.93
C LEU A 133 2.31 -5.57 -5.12
N GLN A 134 1.98 -4.26 -5.05
CA GLN A 134 2.32 -3.31 -6.11
C GLN A 134 2.45 -1.86 -5.62
N VAL A 135 3.56 -1.20 -5.97
CA VAL A 135 3.87 0.21 -5.66
C VAL A 135 4.18 0.98 -6.95
N PHE A 136 3.49 2.08 -7.20
CA PHE A 136 3.62 2.93 -8.39
C PHE A 136 4.14 4.32 -7.99
N PRO A 137 5.44 4.61 -8.16
CA PRO A 137 5.95 5.97 -8.00
C PRO A 137 5.28 6.93 -8.99
N PHE A 138 5.05 8.17 -8.57
CA PHE A 138 4.43 9.21 -9.40
C PHE A 138 5.35 9.67 -10.54
N GLY A 139 6.64 9.40 -10.44
CA GLY A 139 7.64 9.82 -11.40
C GLY A 139 9.05 9.46 -10.92
N ARG A 140 10.03 9.66 -11.80
CA ARG A 140 11.45 9.36 -11.50
C ARG A 140 11.91 10.14 -10.28
N GLY A 141 12.35 9.43 -9.24
CA GLY A 141 12.87 10.03 -8.01
C GLY A 141 11.86 10.85 -7.22
N LEU A 142 10.56 10.70 -7.47
CA LEU A 142 9.53 11.34 -6.66
C LEU A 142 9.22 10.49 -5.42
N ASP A 143 8.99 11.18 -4.31
CA ASP A 143 8.70 10.55 -3.02
C ASP A 143 7.20 10.29 -2.81
N VAL A 144 6.43 10.29 -3.89
CA VAL A 144 4.99 10.00 -3.85
C VAL A 144 4.73 8.72 -4.63
N VAL A 145 4.01 7.80 -4.01
CA VAL A 145 3.64 6.51 -4.59
C VAL A 145 2.13 6.27 -4.46
N MET A 146 1.57 5.53 -5.41
CA MET A 146 0.34 4.77 -5.18
C MET A 146 0.70 3.35 -4.78
N ILE A 147 -0.08 2.78 -3.87
CA ILE A 147 0.02 1.38 -3.43
C ILE A 147 -1.38 0.81 -3.57
N HIS A 148 -1.54 -0.45 -3.98
CA HIS A 148 -2.85 -1.12 -3.89
C HIS A 148 -2.67 -2.61 -3.70
N ARG A 149 -3.58 -3.26 -2.94
CA ARG A 149 -3.75 -4.72 -2.76
C ARG A 149 -4.91 -5.04 -1.82
N THR A 150 -4.91 -6.24 -1.23
CA THR A 150 -5.80 -6.68 -0.18
C THR A 150 -5.20 -6.46 1.22
N VAL A 151 -6.10 -6.34 2.18
CA VAL A 151 -5.82 -6.49 3.60
C VAL A 151 -6.81 -7.50 4.16
N GLU A 152 -6.29 -8.46 4.92
CA GLU A 152 -7.07 -9.49 5.59
C GLU A 152 -7.28 -9.07 7.05
N TYR A 153 -8.52 -9.14 7.52
CA TYR A 153 -8.92 -8.87 8.89
C TYR A 153 -9.52 -10.12 9.52
N VAL A 154 -9.10 -10.40 10.74
CA VAL A 154 -9.82 -11.24 11.71
C VAL A 154 -10.30 -10.31 12.81
N PHE A 155 -11.59 -10.32 13.09
CA PHE A 155 -12.23 -9.49 14.10
C PHE A 155 -12.40 -10.28 15.39
N LYS A 156 -12.40 -9.57 16.53
CA LYS A 156 -12.55 -10.19 17.86
C LYS A 156 -13.90 -10.87 18.08
N ASP A 157 -14.91 -10.56 17.26
CA ASP A 157 -16.21 -11.24 17.25
C ASP A 157 -16.19 -12.57 16.47
N GLY A 158 -15.03 -12.96 15.92
CA GLY A 158 -14.83 -14.14 15.10
C GLY A 158 -15.07 -13.92 13.60
N GLY A 159 -15.48 -12.72 13.19
CA GLY A 159 -15.65 -12.36 11.79
C GLY A 159 -14.31 -12.33 11.04
N GLN A 160 -14.36 -12.55 9.72
CA GLN A 160 -13.21 -12.38 8.84
C GLN A 160 -13.63 -11.60 7.60
N LYS A 161 -12.73 -10.74 7.11
CA LYS A 161 -12.97 -9.94 5.91
C LYS A 161 -11.68 -9.69 5.15
N THR A 162 -11.72 -9.84 3.83
CA THR A 162 -10.67 -9.38 2.94
C THR A 162 -11.17 -8.16 2.19
N VAL A 163 -10.40 -7.07 2.22
CA VAL A 163 -10.77 -5.79 1.59
C VAL A 163 -9.70 -5.37 0.61
N ASP A 164 -10.08 -5.02 -0.62
CA ASP A 164 -9.18 -4.34 -1.54
C ASP A 164 -9.00 -2.89 -1.10
N TRP A 165 -7.77 -2.41 -1.16
CA TRP A 165 -7.41 -1.07 -0.77
C TRP A 165 -6.37 -0.49 -1.72
N ALA A 166 -6.34 0.83 -1.77
CA ALA A 166 -5.29 1.61 -2.38
C ALA A 166 -4.86 2.70 -1.43
N ALA A 167 -3.60 3.13 -1.48
CA ALA A 167 -3.14 4.29 -0.75
C ALA A 167 -2.28 5.21 -1.63
N ARG A 168 -2.51 6.52 -1.49
CA ARG A 168 -1.53 7.53 -1.87
C ARG A 168 -0.62 7.78 -0.69
N CYS A 169 0.66 7.45 -0.83
CA CYS A 169 1.67 7.67 0.19
C CYS A 169 2.69 8.70 -0.29
N GLN A 170 2.90 9.76 0.51
CA GLN A 170 3.97 10.72 0.34
C GLN A 170 5.00 10.50 1.43
N LEU A 171 6.21 10.15 1.01
CA LEU A 171 7.37 9.90 1.84
C LEU A 171 8.20 11.18 1.99
N ALA A 172 9.01 11.21 3.03
CA ALA A 172 9.99 12.23 3.29
C ALA A 172 11.21 11.60 3.98
N GLU A 173 12.40 12.10 3.66
CA GLU A 173 13.62 11.76 4.38
C GLU A 173 13.74 12.64 5.63
N LEU A 174 13.49 12.05 6.81
CA LEU A 174 13.59 12.72 8.11
C LEU A 174 14.17 11.75 9.14
N ARG A 175 15.51 11.73 9.27
CA ARG A 175 16.24 10.72 10.07
C ARG A 175 15.87 9.29 9.62
N GLY A 176 15.82 9.12 8.30
CA GLY A 176 15.28 7.96 7.61
C GLY A 176 13.93 8.25 6.96
N SER A 177 13.50 7.34 6.09
CA SER A 177 12.19 7.40 5.44
C SER A 177 11.06 7.51 6.46
N ARG A 178 10.14 8.44 6.25
CA ARG A 178 8.91 8.63 7.02
C ARG A 178 7.74 8.97 6.11
N ILE A 179 6.53 8.71 6.56
CA ILE A 179 5.31 9.08 5.85
C ILE A 179 4.88 10.48 6.27
N ARG A 180 4.81 11.40 5.32
CA ARG A 180 4.28 12.75 5.51
C ARG A 180 2.78 12.84 5.25
N SER A 181 2.28 12.09 4.27
CA SER A 181 0.85 12.01 3.97
C SER A 181 0.47 10.61 3.52
N TYR A 182 -0.60 10.07 4.11
CA TYR A 182 -1.10 8.73 3.80
C TYR A 182 -2.61 8.80 3.61
N GLN A 183 -3.10 8.57 2.40
CA GLN A 183 -4.53 8.56 2.12
C GLN A 183 -4.93 7.19 1.61
N VAL A 184 -5.79 6.50 2.35
CA VAL A 184 -6.24 5.13 2.08
C VAL A 184 -7.68 5.15 1.55
N TYR A 185 -7.88 4.42 0.48
CA TYR A 185 -9.14 4.13 -0.19
C TYR A 185 -9.43 2.64 -0.01
N LEU A 186 -10.62 2.29 0.45
CA LEU A 186 -11.06 0.91 0.63
C LEU A 186 -12.20 0.63 -0.35
N SER A 187 -12.22 -0.54 -0.98
CA SER A 187 -13.27 -0.97 -1.91
C SER A 187 -14.62 -1.20 -1.22
N ASP A 188 -14.58 -1.45 0.08
CA ASP A 188 -15.72 -1.51 0.96
C ASP A 188 -15.41 -0.67 2.21
N SER A 189 -16.42 -0.04 2.80
CA SER A 189 -16.27 0.55 4.12
C SER A 189 -15.81 -0.54 5.10
N ALA A 190 -14.56 -0.47 5.56
CA ALA A 190 -14.16 -1.21 6.73
C ALA A 190 -14.89 -0.55 7.91
N ALA A 191 -15.95 -1.19 8.37
CA ALA A 191 -16.66 -0.77 9.57
C ALA A 191 -15.78 -1.10 10.78
N TRP A 192 -15.08 -0.07 11.27
CA TRP A 192 -14.43 -0.02 12.58
C TRP A 192 -14.62 1.39 13.15
#